data_AF-A0A4Q3EZE9-F1
#
_entry.id   AF-A0A4Q3EZE9-F1
#
_cell.length_a   1.000
_cell.length_b   1.000
_cell.length_c   1.000
_cell.angle_alpha   90.00
_cell.angle_beta   90.00
_cell.angle_gamma   90.00
#
_symmetry.space_group_name_H-M   'P 1'
#
loop_
_entity.id
_entity.type
_entity.pdbx_description
1 polymer ?
#
loop_
_entity_poly.entity_id
_entity_poly.type
_entity_poly.pdbx_seq_one_letter_code
_entity_poly.pdbx_strand_id
1 'polypeptide(L)'
;MHRSIKKYKTASYMTSLRSVFYILGVATILLASCKAGKQPVRRKTKMIDNKSYGVITVDTMGGKATVVTGSTTKPATTTTLNNDKLAVIDKIKPLLKNQIQFSTFSGKAKMHYQAQGQKNEFTANFRIKKDQVIWVAVQALGGLVNVARVYVRPDSVFLINYLERDAYKMPIADINKLLPVPVDFATMQNLIVGNAIDEKGTPTDATDFGGTMSIQLEDGGLTQQITYNKADNTMRTMQMHTGDNGAQGMIQYGNYEDANGRKFSTSRVININNNGEQYYLDMNFNSVDFDKQQDYPFSIPKGYSLK
;
A
#
# COMPACT_ATOMS: atom_id res chain seq x y z
N MET A 1 -18.21 7.27 -38.01
CA MET A 1 -17.04 6.37 -37.83
C MET A 1 -15.90 6.92 -36.96
N HIS A 2 -15.76 8.23 -36.74
CA HIS A 2 -14.63 8.83 -36.00
C HIS A 2 -14.64 8.70 -34.45
N ARG A 3 -15.78 8.36 -33.83
CA ARG A 3 -15.89 8.21 -32.34
C ARG A 3 -15.47 6.83 -31.81
N SER A 4 -15.48 5.78 -32.63
CA SER A 4 -15.17 4.41 -32.19
C SER A 4 -13.65 4.19 -32.04
N ILE A 5 -12.84 4.77 -32.92
CA ILE A 5 -11.37 4.59 -32.94
C ILE A 5 -10.69 5.20 -31.70
N LYS A 6 -11.23 6.30 -31.15
CA LYS A 6 -10.71 6.93 -29.91
C LYS A 6 -10.88 6.04 -28.69
N LYS A 7 -12.05 5.39 -28.54
CA LYS A 7 -12.35 4.47 -27.43
C LYS A 7 -11.47 3.21 -27.45
N TYR A 8 -11.23 2.65 -28.64
CA TYR A 8 -10.36 1.48 -28.82
C TYR A 8 -8.89 1.80 -28.57
N LYS A 9 -8.39 2.99 -28.96
CA LYS A 9 -7.04 3.43 -28.57
C LYS A 9 -6.94 3.58 -27.04
N THR A 10 -7.83 4.31 -26.37
CA THR A 10 -7.77 4.44 -24.90
C THR A 10 -7.85 3.09 -24.16
N ALA A 11 -8.66 2.15 -24.63
CA ALA A 11 -8.76 0.82 -24.01
C ALA A 11 -7.48 -0.02 -24.22
N SER A 12 -6.92 -0.03 -25.44
CA SER A 12 -5.66 -0.74 -25.73
C SER A 12 -4.46 -0.13 -25.01
N TYR A 13 -4.44 1.20 -24.84
CA TYR A 13 -3.44 1.91 -24.04
C TYR A 13 -3.57 1.53 -22.56
N MET A 14 -4.77 1.51 -21.99
CA MET A 14 -4.96 1.10 -20.59
C MET A 14 -4.60 -0.36 -20.34
N THR A 15 -4.80 -1.28 -21.29
CA THR A 15 -4.36 -2.67 -21.16
C THR A 15 -2.83 -2.81 -21.21
N SER A 16 -2.15 -2.08 -22.10
CA SER A 16 -0.68 -2.02 -22.17
C SER A 16 -0.07 -1.30 -20.96
N LEU A 17 -0.67 -0.21 -20.48
CA LEU A 17 -0.30 0.48 -19.24
C LEU A 17 -0.55 -0.39 -18.00
N ARG A 18 -1.64 -1.17 -17.99
CA ARG A 18 -1.86 -2.18 -16.95
C ARG A 18 -0.73 -3.19 -16.99
N SER A 19 -0.35 -3.76 -18.14
CA SER A 19 0.84 -4.62 -18.25
C SER A 19 2.13 -3.96 -17.77
N VAL A 20 2.25 -2.63 -17.92
CA VAL A 20 3.44 -1.85 -17.55
C VAL A 20 3.46 -1.35 -16.08
N PHE A 21 2.32 -1.26 -15.43
CA PHE A 21 2.23 -1.02 -13.98
C PHE A 21 2.04 -2.30 -13.18
N TYR A 22 1.54 -3.36 -13.83
CA TYR A 22 1.97 -4.70 -13.55
C TYR A 22 3.49 -4.70 -13.52
N ILE A 23 4.24 -4.08 -14.46
CA ILE A 23 5.73 -3.98 -14.40
C ILE A 23 6.31 -3.14 -13.24
N LEU A 24 5.56 -2.23 -12.60
CA LEU A 24 5.95 -1.70 -11.27
C LEU A 24 5.75 -2.72 -10.13
N GLY A 25 5.00 -3.79 -10.37
CA GLY A 25 4.98 -5.07 -9.63
C GLY A 25 5.46 -6.31 -10.43
N VAL A 26 6.16 -6.18 -11.56
CA VAL A 26 6.40 -7.29 -12.51
C VAL A 26 7.79 -7.12 -13.09
N ALA A 27 8.70 -7.91 -12.58
CA ALA A 27 9.61 -8.62 -13.45
C ALA A 27 8.96 -9.95 -13.82
N THR A 28 8.38 -10.06 -15.01
CA THR A 28 8.65 -11.11 -15.99
C THR A 28 7.85 -10.92 -17.28
N ILE A 29 8.52 -11.07 -18.42
CA ILE A 29 7.96 -11.68 -19.63
C ILE A 29 8.82 -12.92 -19.90
N LEU A 30 8.16 -14.07 -20.11
CA LEU A 30 8.46 -15.23 -20.96
C LEU A 30 7.56 -16.35 -20.41
N LEU A 31 6.55 -16.88 -21.10
CA LEU A 31 6.63 -17.65 -22.34
C LEU A 31 5.26 -17.64 -23.06
N ALA A 32 5.30 -17.58 -24.40
CA ALA A 32 4.23 -18.07 -25.25
C ALA A 32 4.73 -19.30 -26.02
N SER A 33 3.80 -20.24 -26.24
CA SER A 33 3.80 -21.35 -27.21
C SER A 33 4.01 -22.77 -26.67
N CYS A 34 2.90 -23.45 -26.39
CA CYS A 34 2.61 -24.79 -26.93
C CYS A 34 1.10 -25.08 -26.92
N LYS A 35 0.59 -25.64 -28.03
CA LYS A 35 -0.79 -26.03 -28.28
C LYS A 35 -1.11 -27.42 -27.67
N ALA A 36 -2.42 -27.67 -27.49
CA ALA A 36 -3.11 -28.93 -27.19
C ALA A 36 -2.93 -29.49 -25.75
N GLY A 37 -3.92 -30.03 -25.05
CA GLY A 37 -5.32 -30.35 -25.35
C GLY A 37 -5.91 -31.14 -24.17
N LYS A 38 -7.25 -31.21 -24.13
CA LYS A 38 -8.12 -32.07 -23.30
C LYS A 38 -8.29 -31.71 -21.81
N GLN A 39 -9.54 -31.38 -21.47
CA GLN A 39 -10.10 -31.28 -20.12
C GLN A 39 -10.05 -32.63 -19.38
N PRO A 40 -10.15 -32.58 -18.04
CA PRO A 40 -11.11 -33.48 -17.40
C PRO A 40 -12.03 -32.78 -16.38
N VAL A 41 -13.33 -32.99 -16.63
CA VAL A 41 -14.43 -33.34 -15.71
C VAL A 41 -14.52 -32.65 -14.35
N ARG A 42 -15.57 -31.82 -14.27
CA ARG A 42 -16.13 -31.09 -13.12
C ARG A 42 -16.86 -32.06 -12.16
N ARG A 43 -16.47 -32.11 -10.88
CA ARG A 43 -17.32 -32.66 -9.81
C ARG A 43 -17.98 -31.49 -9.06
N LYS A 44 -19.31 -31.45 -9.08
CA LYS A 44 -20.13 -30.45 -8.37
C LYS A 44 -20.13 -30.78 -6.88
N THR A 45 -19.74 -29.82 -6.03
CA THR A 45 -20.07 -29.83 -4.61
C THR A 45 -20.99 -28.64 -4.34
N LYS A 46 -22.17 -28.92 -3.79
CA LYS A 46 -23.17 -27.94 -3.36
C LYS A 46 -22.57 -27.08 -2.24
N MET A 47 -22.60 -25.77 -2.41
CA MET A 47 -22.43 -24.81 -1.31
C MET A 47 -23.77 -24.72 -0.59
N ILE A 48 -23.79 -25.11 0.69
CA ILE A 48 -24.90 -24.83 1.61
C ILE A 48 -24.67 -23.41 2.12
N ASP A 49 -25.61 -22.54 1.79
CA ASP A 49 -25.78 -21.23 2.39
C ASP A 49 -26.22 -21.43 3.85
N ASN A 50 -25.48 -20.88 4.81
CA ASN A 50 -25.94 -20.85 6.19
C ASN A 50 -25.47 -19.55 6.86
N LYS A 51 -26.20 -18.47 6.58
CA LYS A 51 -26.39 -17.39 7.55
C LYS A 51 -27.20 -17.94 8.73
N SER A 52 -26.56 -18.19 9.86
CA SER A 52 -27.24 -18.30 11.15
C SER A 52 -26.26 -18.00 12.27
N TYR A 53 -26.34 -16.79 12.82
CA TYR A 53 -25.84 -16.52 14.16
C TYR A 53 -26.98 -16.86 15.11
N GLY A 54 -26.86 -18.01 15.77
CA GLY A 54 -27.82 -18.50 16.75
C GLY A 54 -27.87 -17.59 17.98
N VAL A 55 -29.10 -17.21 18.35
CA VAL A 55 -29.45 -16.59 19.61
C VAL A 55 -29.37 -17.67 20.70
N ILE A 56 -28.58 -17.43 21.74
CA ILE A 56 -28.59 -18.25 22.96
C ILE A 56 -29.78 -17.77 23.79
N THR A 57 -30.84 -18.58 23.85
CA THR A 57 -31.93 -18.41 24.81
C THR A 57 -31.49 -18.94 26.17
N VAL A 58 -31.42 -18.05 27.17
CA VAL A 58 -31.35 -18.46 28.58
C VAL A 58 -32.77 -18.39 29.13
N ASP A 59 -33.28 -19.54 29.55
CA ASP A 59 -34.57 -19.66 30.23
C ASP A 59 -34.44 -19.10 31.65
N THR A 60 -35.32 -18.20 32.04
CA THR A 60 -35.51 -17.84 33.45
C THR A 60 -36.99 -17.65 33.67
N MET A 61 -37.54 -18.61 34.43
CA MET A 61 -38.91 -18.63 34.89
C MET A 61 -39.20 -17.46 35.86
N GLY A 62 -40.26 -16.72 35.57
CA GLY A 62 -41.07 -16.04 36.60
C GLY A 62 -41.08 -14.51 36.57
N GLY A 63 -42.17 -13.93 36.02
CA GLY A 63 -42.61 -12.57 36.40
C GLY A 63 -43.10 -11.67 35.26
N LYS A 64 -44.43 -11.59 35.12
CA LYS A 64 -45.27 -10.65 34.35
C LYS A 64 -44.59 -9.47 33.62
N ALA A 65 -44.75 -9.45 32.30
CA ALA A 65 -44.45 -8.31 31.43
C ALA A 65 -45.58 -7.26 31.44
N THR A 66 -45.24 -5.98 31.58
CA THR A 66 -46.07 -4.84 31.14
C THR A 66 -45.34 -4.18 29.97
N VAL A 67 -45.99 -4.15 28.81
CA VAL A 67 -45.46 -3.51 27.59
C VAL A 67 -45.70 -2.01 27.70
N VAL A 68 -44.64 -1.21 27.77
CA VAL A 68 -44.69 0.23 27.51
C VAL A 68 -43.90 0.51 26.24
N THR A 69 -44.64 0.88 25.20
CA THR A 69 -44.14 1.37 23.92
C THR A 69 -43.44 2.71 24.13
N GLY A 70 -42.10 2.71 24.09
CA GLY A 70 -41.29 3.92 24.11
C GLY A 70 -40.42 3.99 22.87
N SER A 71 -40.76 4.88 21.94
CA SER A 71 -39.89 5.24 20.83
C SER A 71 -38.65 5.95 21.35
N THR A 72 -37.49 5.30 21.32
CA THR A 72 -36.21 5.98 21.49
C THR A 72 -35.46 5.93 20.19
N THR A 73 -35.50 7.06 19.47
CA THR A 73 -34.49 7.45 18.50
C THR A 73 -33.10 7.17 19.07
N LYS A 74 -32.36 6.26 18.42
CA LYS A 74 -30.93 6.01 18.67
C LYS A 74 -30.20 7.36 18.60
N PRO A 75 -29.61 7.88 19.70
CA PRO A 75 -28.76 9.04 19.59
C PRO A 75 -27.58 8.66 18.72
N ALA A 76 -27.25 9.50 17.74
CA ALA A 76 -25.96 9.44 17.09
C ALA A 76 -24.89 9.62 18.18
N THR A 77 -24.18 8.56 18.53
CA THR A 77 -23.07 8.63 19.46
C THR A 77 -21.96 9.41 18.77
N THR A 78 -21.89 10.72 19.03
CA THR A 78 -20.64 11.44 18.94
C THR A 78 -19.71 10.77 19.96
N THR A 79 -18.82 9.89 19.50
CA THR A 79 -17.86 9.21 20.37
C THR A 79 -16.88 10.25 20.88
N THR A 80 -17.21 10.92 21.99
CA THR A 80 -16.26 11.74 22.72
C THR A 80 -15.20 10.80 23.28
N LEU A 81 -13.94 11.03 22.91
CA LEU A 81 -12.80 10.30 23.47
C LEU A 81 -12.82 10.39 25.00
N ASN A 82 -12.71 9.26 25.69
CA ASN A 82 -12.59 9.27 27.15
C ASN A 82 -11.17 9.70 27.58
N ASN A 83 -11.00 10.02 28.87
CA ASN A 83 -9.73 10.52 29.39
C ASN A 83 -8.57 9.53 29.20
N ASP A 84 -8.83 8.22 29.27
CA ASP A 84 -7.80 7.20 29.08
C ASP A 84 -7.25 7.22 27.65
N LYS A 85 -8.14 7.32 26.65
CA LYS A 85 -7.75 7.44 25.23
C LYS A 85 -6.98 8.74 24.99
N LEU A 86 -7.41 9.86 25.57
CA LEU A 86 -6.69 11.13 25.47
C LEU A 86 -5.27 11.03 26.02
N ALA A 87 -5.08 10.38 27.17
CA ALA A 87 -3.75 10.15 27.75
C ALA A 87 -2.85 9.28 26.85
N VAL A 88 -3.41 8.30 26.14
CA VAL A 88 -2.65 7.49 25.17
C VAL A 88 -2.30 8.32 23.93
N ILE A 89 -3.22 9.13 23.42
CA ILE A 89 -2.97 10.06 22.31
C ILE A 89 -1.81 10.99 22.64
N ASP A 90 -1.79 11.59 23.84
CA ASP A 90 -0.73 12.50 24.26
C ASP A 90 0.66 11.83 24.28
N LYS A 91 0.72 10.53 24.63
CA LYS A 91 1.96 9.75 24.57
C LYS A 91 2.40 9.41 23.15
N ILE A 92 1.47 9.15 22.24
CA ILE A 92 1.77 8.76 20.85
C ILE A 92 2.05 9.97 19.96
N LYS A 93 1.44 11.13 20.22
CA LYS A 93 1.54 12.32 19.37
C LYS A 93 2.98 12.77 19.06
N PRO A 94 3.95 12.70 19.99
CA PRO A 94 5.36 12.94 19.67
C PRO A 94 5.95 11.91 18.70
N LEU A 95 5.51 10.65 18.76
CA LEU A 95 5.98 9.57 17.89
C LEU A 95 5.50 9.73 16.45
N LEU A 96 4.29 10.25 16.24
CA LEU A 96 3.78 10.61 14.90
C LEU A 96 4.68 11.63 14.21
N LYS A 97 5.23 12.58 14.98
CA LYS A 97 6.16 13.61 14.49
C LYS A 97 7.59 13.12 14.34
N ASN A 98 7.95 12.01 14.98
CA ASN A 98 9.30 11.44 14.93
C ASN A 98 9.53 10.65 13.64
N GLN A 99 9.32 11.32 12.51
CA GLN A 99 9.60 10.80 11.20
C GLN A 99 11.10 10.83 10.92
N ILE A 100 11.55 9.89 10.08
CA ILE A 100 12.89 9.90 9.54
C ILE A 100 13.08 11.17 8.72
N GLN A 101 13.92 12.07 9.22
CA GLN A 101 14.33 13.29 8.54
C GLN A 101 15.54 13.02 7.65
N PHE A 102 15.48 13.47 6.40
CA PHE A 102 16.53 13.28 5.41
C PHE A 102 16.47 14.36 4.32
N SER A 103 17.60 14.64 3.71
CA SER A 103 17.72 15.45 2.49
C SER A 103 17.73 14.56 1.25
N THR A 104 18.47 13.45 1.34
CA THR A 104 18.52 12.38 0.34
C THR A 104 18.47 11.00 1.00
N PHE A 105 17.94 10.01 0.29
CA PHE A 105 17.89 8.62 0.70
C PHE A 105 18.32 7.73 -0.46
N SER A 106 19.18 6.76 -0.22
CA SER A 106 19.41 5.64 -1.15
C SER A 106 19.14 4.33 -0.44
N GLY A 107 18.49 3.41 -1.14
CA GLY A 107 18.23 2.08 -0.60
C GLY A 107 18.22 1.03 -1.71
N LYS A 108 18.81 -0.13 -1.44
CA LYS A 108 18.67 -1.30 -2.29
C LYS A 108 17.83 -2.34 -1.57
N ALA A 109 16.76 -2.79 -2.21
CA ALA A 109 15.85 -3.76 -1.63
C ALA A 109 15.59 -4.93 -2.58
N LYS A 110 15.55 -6.13 -1.99
CA LYS A 110 14.94 -7.29 -2.63
C LYS A 110 13.43 -7.20 -2.44
N MET A 111 12.71 -7.37 -3.53
CA MET A 111 11.28 -7.18 -3.63
C MET A 111 10.64 -8.49 -4.02
N HIS A 112 9.61 -8.89 -3.29
CA HIS A 112 8.78 -10.03 -3.63
C HIS A 112 7.33 -9.57 -3.70
N TYR A 113 6.79 -9.56 -4.91
CA TYR A 113 5.45 -9.06 -5.19
C TYR A 113 4.55 -10.20 -5.63
N GLN A 114 3.30 -10.20 -5.15
CA GLN A 114 2.27 -11.12 -5.62
C GLN A 114 0.94 -10.38 -5.81
N ALA A 115 0.30 -10.61 -6.95
CA ALA A 115 -1.05 -10.16 -7.21
C ALA A 115 -1.70 -11.01 -8.29
N GLN A 116 -2.99 -11.32 -8.14
CA GLN A 116 -3.80 -12.01 -9.16
C GLN A 116 -3.13 -13.28 -9.73
N GLY A 117 -2.50 -14.08 -8.86
CA GLY A 117 -1.82 -15.33 -9.24
C GLY A 117 -0.41 -15.16 -9.84
N GLN A 118 0.04 -13.93 -10.10
CA GLN A 118 1.41 -13.63 -10.51
C GLN A 118 2.31 -13.48 -9.28
N LYS A 119 3.54 -13.97 -9.38
CA LYS A 119 4.59 -13.83 -8.36
C LYS A 119 5.87 -13.38 -9.04
N ASN A 120 6.46 -12.29 -8.55
CA ASN A 120 7.66 -11.70 -9.14
C ASN A 120 8.67 -11.39 -8.05
N GLU A 121 9.92 -11.69 -8.35
CA GLU A 121 11.07 -11.30 -7.54
C GLU A 121 11.98 -10.38 -8.33
N PHE A 122 12.35 -9.25 -7.73
CA PHE A 122 13.21 -8.27 -8.35
C PHE A 122 13.99 -7.48 -7.31
N THR A 123 14.98 -6.72 -7.77
CA THR A 123 15.72 -5.77 -6.95
C THR A 123 15.32 -4.35 -7.34
N ALA A 124 14.94 -3.54 -6.36
CA ALA A 124 14.70 -2.12 -6.53
C ALA A 124 15.85 -1.33 -5.90
N ASN A 125 16.47 -0.44 -6.69
CA ASN A 125 17.45 0.53 -6.21
C ASN A 125 16.77 1.90 -6.17
N PHE A 126 16.45 2.36 -4.97
CA PHE A 126 15.81 3.63 -4.69
C PHE A 126 16.86 4.73 -4.50
N ARG A 127 16.56 5.90 -5.05
CA ARG A 127 17.21 7.19 -4.73
C ARG A 127 16.11 8.22 -4.57
N ILE A 128 16.12 8.96 -3.48
CA ILE A 128 15.09 9.96 -3.19
C ILE A 128 15.79 11.25 -2.81
N LYS A 129 15.38 12.35 -3.45
CA LYS A 129 15.60 13.70 -2.92
C LYS A 129 14.29 14.16 -2.33
N LYS A 130 14.31 14.49 -1.04
CA LYS A 130 13.10 14.79 -0.28
C LYS A 130 12.22 15.80 -1.00
N ASP A 131 10.94 15.45 -1.15
CA ASP A 131 9.86 16.27 -1.71
C ASP A 131 10.06 16.70 -3.18
N GLN A 132 11.05 16.12 -3.89
CA GLN A 132 11.42 16.53 -5.25
C GLN A 132 11.46 15.38 -6.25
N VAL A 133 12.12 14.26 -5.91
CA VAL A 133 12.25 13.14 -6.84
C VAL A 133 12.33 11.82 -6.11
N ILE A 134 11.62 10.82 -6.63
CA ILE A 134 11.85 9.40 -6.35
C ILE A 134 12.34 8.76 -7.65
N TRP A 135 13.54 8.21 -7.62
CA TRP A 135 14.17 7.51 -8.73
C TRP A 135 14.34 6.05 -8.36
N VAL A 136 13.89 5.16 -9.23
CA VAL A 136 13.94 3.71 -8.98
C VAL A 136 14.48 3.00 -10.20
N ALA A 137 15.54 2.22 -10.01
CA ALA A 137 15.97 1.24 -11.00
C ALA A 137 15.54 -0.17 -10.56
N VAL A 138 14.75 -0.82 -11.41
CA VAL A 138 14.21 -2.16 -11.20
C VAL A 138 15.02 -3.16 -12.03
N GLN A 139 15.54 -4.19 -11.36
CA GLN A 139 16.40 -5.19 -11.96
C GLN A 139 15.93 -6.60 -11.60
N ALA A 140 16.01 -7.53 -12.56
CA ALA A 140 15.70 -8.95 -12.36
C ALA A 140 16.98 -9.80 -12.34
N LEU A 141 16.81 -11.10 -12.06
CA LEU A 141 17.90 -12.10 -12.06
C LEU A 141 19.10 -11.66 -11.22
N GLY A 142 18.84 -11.24 -9.98
CA GLY A 142 19.89 -10.81 -9.04
C GLY A 142 20.60 -9.50 -9.42
N GLY A 143 20.04 -8.70 -10.32
CA GLY A 143 20.62 -7.41 -10.74
C GLY A 143 21.22 -7.41 -12.14
N LEU A 144 21.19 -8.55 -12.85
CA LEU A 144 21.82 -8.70 -14.17
C LEU A 144 21.01 -8.05 -15.31
N VAL A 145 19.68 -7.99 -15.16
CA VAL A 145 18.79 -7.49 -16.22
C VAL A 145 18.07 -6.24 -15.74
N ASN A 146 18.26 -5.12 -16.43
CA ASN A 146 17.45 -3.91 -16.19
C ASN A 146 16.05 -4.11 -16.76
N VAL A 147 15.04 -4.03 -15.92
CA VAL A 147 13.63 -4.25 -16.30
C VAL A 147 12.94 -2.91 -16.53
N ALA A 148 13.04 -2.01 -15.55
CA ALA A 148 12.40 -0.71 -15.62
C ALA A 148 13.20 0.39 -14.93
N ARG A 149 12.94 1.63 -15.33
CA ARG A 149 13.36 2.83 -14.60
C ARG A 149 12.16 3.73 -14.35
N VAL A 150 11.93 4.05 -13.09
CA VAL A 150 10.87 4.95 -12.65
C VAL A 150 11.49 6.26 -12.19
N TYR A 151 10.91 7.38 -12.60
CA TYR A 151 11.26 8.71 -12.15
C TYR A 151 9.98 9.45 -11.80
N VAL A 152 9.76 9.69 -10.52
CA VAL A 152 8.56 10.32 -9.97
C VAL A 152 8.95 11.72 -9.50
N ARG A 153 8.15 12.71 -9.89
CA ARG A 153 8.10 14.07 -9.36
C ARG A 153 6.75 14.30 -8.68
N PRO A 154 6.58 15.38 -7.89
CA PRO A 154 5.32 15.66 -7.22
C PRO A 154 4.08 15.62 -8.12
N ASP A 155 4.22 16.02 -9.39
CA ASP A 155 3.11 16.16 -10.35
C ASP A 155 3.06 15.07 -11.43
N SER A 156 4.16 14.32 -11.62
CA SER A 156 4.37 13.55 -12.84
C SER A 156 5.27 12.36 -12.63
N VAL A 157 5.05 11.32 -13.44
CA VAL A 157 5.87 10.12 -13.44
C VAL A 157 6.29 9.78 -14.85
N PHE A 158 7.55 9.36 -14.93
CA PHE A 158 8.18 8.88 -16.13
C PHE A 158 8.63 7.45 -15.88
N LEU A 159 8.35 6.58 -16.83
CA LEU A 159 8.65 5.16 -16.75
C LEU A 159 9.32 4.73 -18.04
N ILE A 160 10.40 3.97 -17.92
CA ILE A 160 11.03 3.28 -19.05
C ILE A 160 10.85 1.79 -18.81
N ASN A 161 10.25 1.09 -19.76
CA ASN A 161 10.24 -0.36 -19.83
C ASN A 161 11.36 -0.81 -20.78
N TYR A 162 12.45 -1.34 -20.23
CA TYR A 162 13.61 -1.76 -21.03
C TYR A 162 13.33 -3.02 -21.85
N LEU A 163 12.40 -3.87 -21.41
CA LEU A 163 12.08 -5.13 -22.08
C LEU A 163 11.29 -4.91 -23.37
N GLU A 164 10.32 -3.99 -23.31
CA GLU A 164 9.45 -3.67 -24.46
C GLU A 164 9.94 -2.47 -25.28
N ARG A 165 10.99 -1.78 -24.81
CA ARG A 165 11.51 -0.55 -25.41
C ARG A 165 10.46 0.57 -25.49
N ASP A 166 9.62 0.65 -24.47
CA ASP A 166 8.59 1.68 -24.34
C ASP A 166 8.96 2.66 -23.21
N ALA A 167 8.50 3.89 -23.35
CA ALA A 167 8.59 4.90 -22.32
C ALA A 167 7.24 5.61 -22.14
N TYR A 168 6.93 6.01 -20.92
CA TYR A 168 5.66 6.62 -20.55
C TYR A 168 5.93 7.91 -19.81
N LYS A 169 5.11 8.93 -20.06
CA LYS A 169 5.06 10.17 -19.28
C LYS A 169 3.62 10.48 -18.93
N MET A 170 3.30 10.53 -17.65
CA MET A 170 1.93 10.80 -17.20
C MET A 170 1.89 11.65 -15.93
N PRO A 171 0.80 12.41 -15.70
CA PRO A 171 0.50 12.97 -14.40
C PRO A 171 0.43 11.89 -13.32
N ILE A 172 0.84 12.20 -12.09
CA ILE A 172 0.76 11.25 -10.97
C ILE A 172 -0.66 10.74 -10.72
N ALA A 173 -1.67 11.59 -10.94
CA ALA A 173 -3.08 11.24 -10.82
C ALA A 173 -3.51 10.09 -11.77
N ASP A 174 -2.84 9.93 -12.92
CA ASP A 174 -3.15 8.84 -13.86
C ASP A 174 -2.61 7.49 -13.40
N ILE A 175 -1.56 7.47 -12.57
CA ILE A 175 -1.03 6.23 -11.97
C ILE A 175 -2.01 5.60 -11.01
N ASN A 176 -2.84 6.40 -10.35
CA ASN A 176 -3.86 5.92 -9.42
C ASN A 176 -4.92 5.02 -10.10
N LYS A 177 -4.98 5.01 -11.44
CA LYS A 177 -5.81 4.06 -12.21
C LYS A 177 -5.19 2.66 -12.31
N LEU A 178 -3.92 2.52 -11.93
CA LEU A 178 -3.08 1.36 -12.13
C LEU A 178 -2.62 0.75 -10.79
N LEU A 179 -2.70 1.52 -9.71
CA LEU A 179 -2.41 1.07 -8.36
C LEU A 179 -3.69 0.60 -7.66
N PRO A 180 -3.58 -0.33 -6.71
CA PRO A 180 -4.73 -0.82 -5.96
C PRO A 180 -5.30 0.24 -5.00
N VAL A 181 -4.55 1.29 -4.68
CA VAL A 181 -4.97 2.42 -3.84
C VAL A 181 -4.44 3.70 -4.47
N PRO A 182 -5.20 4.81 -4.48
CA PRO A 182 -4.67 6.11 -4.85
C PRO A 182 -3.52 6.50 -3.93
N VAL A 183 -2.38 6.86 -4.50
CA VAL A 183 -1.22 7.37 -3.76
C VAL A 183 -0.73 8.66 -4.43
N ASP A 184 -0.28 9.59 -3.61
CA ASP A 184 0.44 10.77 -4.07
C ASP A 184 1.95 10.59 -3.88
N PHE A 185 2.71 11.64 -4.22
CA PHE A 185 4.16 11.62 -4.10
C PHE A 185 4.61 11.42 -2.65
N ALA A 186 3.99 12.13 -1.70
CA ALA A 186 4.34 12.07 -0.29
C ALA A 186 4.11 10.67 0.29
N THR A 187 2.98 10.05 -0.07
CA THR A 187 2.64 8.68 0.32
C THR A 187 3.67 7.69 -0.18
N MET A 188 4.07 7.77 -1.46
CA MET A 188 5.12 6.89 -2.01
C MET A 188 6.46 7.10 -1.31
N GLN A 189 6.85 8.35 -1.08
CA GLN A 189 8.09 8.69 -0.35
C GLN A 189 8.07 8.11 1.07
N ASN A 190 7.00 8.35 1.81
CA ASN A 190 6.85 7.91 3.19
C ASN A 190 6.81 6.39 3.28
N LEU A 191 6.16 5.72 2.33
CA LEU A 191 6.13 4.26 2.28
C LEU A 191 7.54 3.65 2.11
N ILE A 192 8.34 4.20 1.19
CA ILE A 192 9.70 3.71 0.92
C ILE A 192 10.59 3.93 2.15
N VAL A 193 10.53 5.12 2.75
CA VAL A 193 11.39 5.47 3.90
C VAL A 193 10.87 4.84 5.21
N GLY A 194 9.59 4.48 5.28
CA GLY A 194 8.93 3.91 6.46
C GLY A 194 8.42 4.95 7.47
N ASN A 195 8.02 6.12 6.97
CA ASN A 195 7.31 7.14 7.75
C ASN A 195 5.80 6.88 7.74
N ALA A 196 5.09 7.55 8.65
CA ALA A 196 3.63 7.57 8.62
C ALA A 196 3.12 8.18 7.31
N ILE A 197 2.02 7.64 6.75
CA ILE A 197 1.40 8.20 5.53
C ILE A 197 0.67 9.49 5.86
N ASP A 198 -0.16 9.46 6.89
CA ASP A 198 -0.76 10.65 7.49
C ASP A 198 -0.29 10.80 8.95
N GLU A 199 -0.02 12.03 9.33
CA GLU A 199 0.42 12.46 10.66
C GLU A 199 -0.43 13.63 11.19
N LYS A 200 -1.34 14.15 10.35
CA LYS A 200 -2.16 15.35 10.58
C LYS A 200 -3.64 15.03 10.74
N GLY A 201 -4.06 13.80 10.43
CA GLY A 201 -5.42 13.35 10.65
C GLY A 201 -5.90 13.53 12.09
N THR A 202 -7.21 13.63 12.24
CA THR A 202 -7.84 13.83 13.55
C THR A 202 -7.81 12.51 14.32
N PRO A 203 -7.27 12.46 15.54
CA PRO A 203 -7.34 11.26 16.36
C PRO A 203 -8.78 10.90 16.71
N THR A 204 -9.21 9.69 16.37
CA THR A 204 -10.57 9.18 16.67
C THR A 204 -10.59 7.98 17.61
N ASP A 205 -9.45 7.31 17.77
CA ASP A 205 -9.26 6.27 18.78
C ASP A 205 -7.80 6.15 19.21
N ALA A 206 -7.57 5.58 20.38
CA ALA A 206 -6.25 5.15 20.83
C ALA A 206 -6.35 4.05 21.88
N THR A 207 -5.38 3.14 21.86
CA THR A 207 -5.36 2.00 22.77
C THR A 207 -3.96 1.71 23.26
N ASP A 208 -3.85 1.44 24.55
CA ASP A 208 -2.64 0.94 25.17
C ASP A 208 -2.76 -0.59 25.37
N PHE A 209 -1.84 -1.34 24.76
CA PHE A 209 -1.77 -2.79 24.88
C PHE A 209 -0.41 -3.20 25.42
N GLY A 210 -0.23 -3.32 26.74
CA GLY A 210 0.94 -3.94 27.35
C GLY A 210 2.28 -3.40 26.83
N GLY A 211 2.86 -4.04 25.80
CA GLY A 211 4.09 -3.65 25.11
C GLY A 211 3.95 -2.73 23.88
N THR A 212 2.74 -2.38 23.45
CA THR A 212 2.47 -1.51 22.28
C THR A 212 1.42 -0.46 22.60
N MET A 213 1.38 0.61 21.80
CA MET A 213 0.28 1.58 21.81
C MET A 213 -0.16 1.84 20.37
N SER A 214 -1.46 2.02 20.14
CA SER A 214 -2.01 2.34 18.83
C SER A 214 -2.82 3.63 18.84
N ILE A 215 -2.79 4.36 17.73
CA ILE A 215 -3.62 5.54 17.46
C ILE A 215 -4.35 5.34 16.14
N GLN A 216 -5.63 5.71 16.09
CA GLN A 216 -6.42 5.83 14.88
C GLN A 216 -6.58 7.31 14.52
N LEU A 217 -6.24 7.64 13.27
CA LEU A 217 -6.35 8.96 12.66
C LEU A 217 -7.35 8.90 11.50
N GLU A 218 -8.14 9.96 11.34
CA GLU A 218 -9.04 10.13 10.19
C GLU A 218 -8.77 11.46 9.48
N ASP A 219 -8.55 11.39 8.16
CA ASP A 219 -8.42 12.55 7.28
C ASP A 219 -8.99 12.25 5.89
N GLY A 220 -9.82 13.15 5.35
CA GLY A 220 -10.27 13.07 3.95
C GLY A 220 -10.92 11.74 3.51
N GLY A 221 -11.49 10.94 4.43
CA GLY A 221 -12.06 9.62 4.15
C GLY A 221 -11.06 8.45 4.24
N LEU A 222 -9.81 8.70 4.60
CA LEU A 222 -8.83 7.71 5.02
C LEU A 222 -8.91 7.53 6.54
N THR A 223 -9.07 6.28 6.97
CA THR A 223 -8.84 5.87 8.36
C THR A 223 -7.50 5.16 8.43
N GLN A 224 -6.60 5.63 9.28
CA GLN A 224 -5.26 5.08 9.46
C GLN A 224 -5.06 4.69 10.92
N GLN A 225 -4.69 3.44 11.20
CA GLN A 225 -4.29 3.00 12.54
C GLN A 225 -2.80 2.68 12.56
N ILE A 226 -2.05 3.36 13.41
CA ILE A 226 -0.61 3.17 13.57
C ILE A 226 -0.35 2.55 14.94
N THR A 227 0.42 1.47 14.98
CA THR A 227 0.86 0.82 16.23
C THR A 227 2.36 1.05 16.42
N TYR A 228 2.76 1.45 17.62
CA TYR A 228 4.15 1.65 18.03
C TYR A 228 4.54 0.66 19.13
N ASN A 229 5.79 0.20 19.11
CA ASN A 229 6.41 -0.53 20.21
C ASN A 229 6.76 0.44 21.33
N LYS A 230 6.41 0.12 22.59
CA LYS A 230 6.75 0.99 23.74
C LYS A 230 8.22 0.94 24.13
N ALA A 231 8.87 -0.20 23.90
CA ALA A 231 10.25 -0.41 24.33
C ALA A 231 11.25 0.49 23.59
N ASP A 232 10.98 0.81 22.32
CA ASP A 232 11.93 1.50 21.46
C ASP A 232 11.29 2.56 20.55
N ASN A 233 9.99 2.81 20.68
CA ASN A 233 9.20 3.77 19.92
C ASN A 233 9.16 3.53 18.40
N THR A 234 9.54 2.33 17.94
CA THR A 234 9.47 1.98 16.51
C THR A 234 8.04 1.72 16.08
N MET A 235 7.72 2.06 14.82
CA MET A 235 6.44 1.69 14.23
C MET A 235 6.40 0.17 14.03
N ARG A 236 5.33 -0.49 14.44
CA ARG A 236 5.13 -1.93 14.28
C ARG A 236 4.23 -2.24 13.09
N THR A 237 3.09 -1.55 13.02
CA THR A 237 2.13 -1.71 11.93
C THR A 237 1.48 -0.38 11.58
N MET A 238 1.05 -0.29 10.32
CA MET A 238 0.14 0.73 9.84
C MET A 238 -0.99 0.04 9.09
N GLN A 239 -2.22 0.26 9.52
CA GLN A 239 -3.42 -0.23 8.84
C GLN A 239 -4.14 0.97 8.24
N MET A 240 -4.76 0.77 7.08
CA MET A 240 -5.46 1.81 6.34
C MET A 240 -6.76 1.26 5.77
N HIS A 241 -7.79 2.09 5.78
CA HIS A 241 -9.07 1.79 5.14
C HIS A 241 -9.65 3.07 4.53
N THR A 242 -10.34 2.94 3.39
CA THR A 242 -10.89 4.09 2.65
C THR A 242 -12.41 4.01 2.54
N GLY A 243 -13.12 4.39 3.61
CA GLY A 243 -14.59 4.24 3.71
C GLY A 243 -15.08 2.79 3.66
N ASP A 244 -16.32 2.53 4.06
CA ASP A 244 -16.84 1.19 4.45
C ASP A 244 -16.57 0.03 3.46
N ASN A 245 -16.45 0.31 2.16
CA ASN A 245 -16.21 -0.70 1.12
C ASN A 245 -14.95 -0.40 0.27
N GLY A 246 -14.10 0.55 0.67
CA GLY A 246 -12.89 0.85 -0.06
C GLY A 246 -11.74 -0.10 0.25
N ALA A 247 -10.59 0.21 -0.34
CA ALA A 247 -9.40 -0.58 -0.15
C ALA A 247 -8.99 -0.62 1.33
N GLN A 248 -8.46 -1.78 1.74
CA GLN A 248 -7.87 -2.04 3.04
C GLN A 248 -6.41 -2.37 2.84
N GLY A 249 -5.54 -1.76 3.63
CA GLY A 249 -4.09 -1.99 3.59
C GLY A 249 -3.54 -2.27 4.97
N MET A 250 -2.55 -3.14 5.06
CA MET A 250 -1.72 -3.31 6.25
C MET A 250 -0.26 -3.34 5.83
N ILE A 251 0.54 -2.50 6.49
CA ILE A 251 1.99 -2.48 6.42
C ILE A 251 2.52 -2.97 7.76
N GLN A 252 3.41 -3.94 7.72
CA GLN A 252 4.17 -4.45 8.87
C GLN A 252 5.60 -3.99 8.74
N TYR A 253 6.16 -3.46 9.81
CA TYR A 253 7.55 -2.99 9.87
C TYR A 253 8.34 -3.90 10.80
N GLY A 254 9.51 -4.32 10.35
CA GLY A 254 10.40 -5.21 11.09
C GLY A 254 11.87 -4.91 10.82
N ASN A 255 12.73 -5.67 11.52
CA ASN A 255 14.18 -5.63 11.41
C ASN A 255 14.72 -4.19 11.46
N TYR A 256 14.41 -3.49 12.55
CA TYR A 256 14.92 -2.13 12.74
C TYR A 256 16.43 -2.13 12.97
N GLU A 257 17.13 -1.31 12.21
CA GLU A 257 18.58 -1.09 12.32
C GLU A 257 18.86 0.41 12.48
N ASP A 258 20.03 0.75 13.04
CA ASP A 258 20.52 2.12 13.02
C ASP A 258 21.17 2.40 11.66
N ALA A 259 20.67 3.42 10.97
CA ALA A 259 21.21 3.90 9.71
C ALA A 259 21.52 5.41 9.83
N ASN A 260 22.77 5.74 10.14
CA ASN A 260 23.23 7.11 10.41
C ASN A 260 22.40 7.79 11.52
N GLY A 261 22.23 7.12 12.67
CA GLY A 261 21.51 7.65 13.84
C GLY A 261 19.98 7.62 13.72
N ARG A 262 19.44 6.86 12.75
CA ARG A 262 18.01 6.73 12.47
C ARG A 262 17.60 5.28 12.59
N LYS A 263 16.51 5.02 13.33
CA LYS A 263 15.88 3.70 13.35
C LYS A 263 15.14 3.45 12.04
N PHE A 264 15.73 2.66 11.17
CA PHE A 264 15.16 2.31 9.86
C PHE A 264 14.71 0.86 9.84
N SER A 265 13.47 0.61 9.45
CA SER A 265 12.96 -0.74 9.24
C SER A 265 13.54 -1.32 7.95
N THR A 266 14.35 -2.37 8.01
CA THR A 266 14.89 -3.00 6.79
C THR A 266 13.92 -3.97 6.16
N SER A 267 12.90 -4.44 6.89
CA SER A 267 11.86 -5.33 6.36
C SER A 267 10.47 -4.70 6.44
N ARG A 268 9.78 -4.62 5.31
CA ARG A 268 8.39 -4.14 5.23
C ARG A 268 7.54 -5.12 4.44
N VAL A 269 6.42 -5.53 5.02
CA VAL A 269 5.42 -6.37 4.33
C VAL A 269 4.13 -5.59 4.19
N ILE A 270 3.65 -5.44 2.96
CA ILE A 270 2.44 -4.72 2.61
C ILE A 270 1.43 -5.72 2.05
N ASN A 271 0.24 -5.70 2.63
CA ASN A 271 -0.92 -6.43 2.14
C ASN A 271 -2.01 -5.42 1.81
N ILE A 272 -2.58 -5.49 0.62
CA ILE A 272 -3.72 -4.66 0.22
C ILE A 272 -4.83 -5.59 -0.27
N ASN A 273 -6.03 -5.35 0.22
CA ASN A 273 -7.26 -5.86 -0.36
C ASN A 273 -8.03 -4.69 -0.97
N ASN A 274 -8.34 -4.76 -2.26
CA ASN A 274 -9.25 -3.82 -2.89
C ASN A 274 -10.33 -4.59 -3.66
N ASN A 275 -11.59 -4.49 -3.22
CA ASN A 275 -12.73 -5.17 -3.84
C ASN A 275 -12.52 -6.68 -4.04
N GLY A 276 -11.88 -7.35 -3.08
CA GLY A 276 -11.59 -8.79 -3.12
C GLY A 276 -10.31 -9.17 -3.86
N GLU A 277 -9.66 -8.23 -4.55
CA GLU A 277 -8.35 -8.44 -5.15
C GLU A 277 -7.25 -8.24 -4.10
N GLN A 278 -6.36 -9.23 -3.99
CA GLN A 278 -5.27 -9.24 -3.02
C GLN A 278 -3.95 -8.88 -3.69
N TYR A 279 -3.20 -8.00 -3.03
CA TYR A 279 -1.87 -7.56 -3.43
C TYR A 279 -0.94 -7.72 -2.23
N TYR A 280 0.23 -8.29 -2.48
CA TYR A 280 1.27 -8.53 -1.50
C TYR A 280 2.58 -7.94 -2.01
N LEU A 281 3.28 -7.20 -1.15
CA LEU A 281 4.63 -6.73 -1.41
C LEU A 281 5.50 -6.91 -0.17
N ASP A 282 6.57 -7.67 -0.30
CA ASP A 282 7.62 -7.79 0.70
C ASP A 282 8.87 -7.07 0.21
N MET A 283 9.38 -6.14 1.03
CA MET A 283 10.51 -5.28 0.76
C MET A 283 11.58 -5.51 1.81
N ASN A 284 12.72 -6.04 1.39
CA ASN A 284 13.86 -6.33 2.27
C ASN A 284 15.08 -5.52 1.81
N PHE A 285 15.37 -4.43 2.52
CA PHE A 285 16.52 -3.57 2.28
C PHE A 285 17.80 -4.27 2.74
N ASN A 286 18.82 -4.29 1.87
CA ASN A 286 20.14 -4.83 2.17
C ASN A 286 21.25 -3.76 2.17
N SER A 287 20.91 -2.53 1.82
CA SER A 287 21.79 -1.36 1.92
C SER A 287 20.93 -0.11 1.98
N VAL A 288 21.28 0.81 2.87
CA VAL A 288 20.60 2.10 3.08
C VAL A 288 21.66 3.17 3.40
N ASP A 289 21.49 4.37 2.87
CA ASP A 289 22.26 5.55 3.26
C ASP A 289 21.37 6.80 3.21
N PHE A 290 21.71 7.79 4.02
CA PHE A 290 21.01 9.06 4.17
C PHE A 290 21.98 10.23 4.00
N ASP A 291 21.48 11.31 3.41
CA ASP A 291 22.19 12.60 3.30
C ASP A 291 23.52 12.54 2.54
N LYS A 292 23.64 11.59 1.60
CA LYS A 292 24.74 11.54 0.65
C LYS A 292 24.38 12.27 -0.63
N GLN A 293 25.39 12.80 -1.32
CA GLN A 293 25.22 13.32 -2.67
C GLN A 293 24.76 12.19 -3.60
N GLN A 294 23.76 12.48 -4.43
CA GLN A 294 23.16 11.51 -5.34
C GLN A 294 22.81 12.16 -6.66
N ASP A 295 22.91 11.36 -7.72
CA ASP A 295 22.44 11.73 -9.06
C ASP A 295 21.15 10.98 -9.41
N TYR A 296 20.33 11.65 -10.22
CA TYR A 296 19.03 11.17 -10.66
C TYR A 296 18.94 11.15 -12.19
N PRO A 297 19.84 10.42 -12.90
CA PRO A 297 19.90 10.46 -14.34
C PRO A 297 18.63 9.82 -14.95
N PHE A 298 18.00 10.54 -15.86
CA PHE A 298 16.86 10.05 -16.61
C PHE A 298 16.90 10.57 -18.04
N SER A 299 17.04 9.65 -18.99
CA SER A 299 16.95 9.92 -20.42
C SER A 299 16.30 8.73 -21.09
N ILE A 300 15.37 9.01 -22.00
CA ILE A 300 14.72 7.97 -22.79
C ILE A 300 15.72 7.55 -23.88
N PRO A 301 16.11 6.25 -23.96
CA PRO A 301 17.07 5.81 -24.96
C PRO A 301 16.55 6.00 -26.38
N LYS A 302 17.47 6.18 -27.34
CA LYS A 302 17.11 6.29 -28.76
C LYS A 302 16.38 5.03 -29.23
N GLY A 303 15.30 5.23 -29.99
CA GLY A 303 14.49 4.14 -30.55
C GLY A 303 13.54 3.48 -29.55
N TYR A 304 13.21 4.16 -28.44
CA TYR A 304 12.09 3.79 -27.57
C TYR A 304 10.81 4.48 -28.04
N SER A 305 9.66 3.81 -27.90
CA SER A 305 8.37 4.43 -28.20
C SER A 305 7.86 5.21 -26.98
N LEU A 306 7.77 6.53 -27.09
CA LEU A 306 7.11 7.35 -26.08
C LEU A 306 5.59 7.23 -26.24
N LYS A 307 4.91 6.81 -25.17
CA LYS A 307 3.46 6.65 -25.07
C LYS A 307 2.82 7.78 -24.28
#